data_AF-A0A7W1RZA4-F1
#
_entry.id   AF-A0A7W1RZA4-F1
#
_cell.length_a   1.000
_cell.length_b   1.000
_cell.length_c   1.000
_cell.angle_alpha   90.00
_cell.angle_beta   90.00
_cell.angle_gamma   90.00
#
_symmetry.space_group_name_H-M   'P 1'
#
loop_
_entity.id
_entity.type
_entity.pdbx_description
1 polymer ?
#
loop_
_entity_poly.entity_id
_entity_poly.type
_entity_poly.pdbx_seq_one_letter_code
_entity_poly.pdbx_strand_id
1 'polypeptide(L)'
;MGLLDLFRPKWRHRDPAVRRAAVANLESHHESIALKVATSDADAGVRSLAASRVVSEAGLRALLGAQDDAVQRAARQRLAGKAVEICASRSLAEAKPLLDGIAERSSLAELVRSARDVAVRDAAFAKLCADPEASQAMLAQIAIQDADGRFVARAVPLITRHALLKDVAKKAKREDARASATERMRAMRDEADKPTDAQRRRERARRLGEIADRAASLAAASDPERAAREFPTITAVWSEALAAWPGLDEDAA
;
A
#
# COMPACT_ATOMS: atom_id res chain seq x y z
N MET A 1 47.09 41.09 -6.21
CA MET A 1 46.53 40.89 -4.86
C MET A 1 46.09 42.25 -4.34
N GLY A 2 44.79 42.53 -4.25
CA GLY A 2 44.29 43.83 -3.79
C GLY A 2 44.17 43.87 -2.26
N LEU A 3 44.65 44.95 -1.61
CA LEU A 3 44.59 45.15 -0.15
C LEU A 3 43.18 45.05 0.47
N LEU A 4 42.12 45.11 -0.35
CA LEU A 4 40.72 45.07 0.10
C LEU A 4 40.17 43.65 0.38
N ASP A 5 40.89 42.59 0.00
CA ASP A 5 40.48 41.20 0.27
C ASP A 5 40.90 40.71 1.67
N LEU A 6 41.82 41.38 2.36
CA LEU A 6 42.29 40.99 3.70
C LEU A 6 41.24 41.16 4.81
N PHE A 7 40.26 42.06 4.61
CA PHE A 7 39.24 42.39 5.61
C PHE A 7 37.88 41.75 5.32
N ARG A 8 37.76 40.97 4.23
CA ARG A 8 36.50 40.28 3.88
C ARG A 8 36.50 38.86 4.46
N PRO A 9 35.37 38.39 5.00
CA PRO A 9 35.22 36.99 5.36
C PRO A 9 35.58 36.10 4.17
N LYS A 10 36.28 34.97 4.40
CA LYS A 10 36.78 34.10 3.33
C LYS A 10 35.70 33.61 2.35
N TRP A 11 34.45 33.50 2.80
CA TRP A 11 33.31 33.13 1.96
C TRP A 11 32.85 34.24 0.99
N ARG A 12 33.39 35.47 1.06
CA ARG A 12 33.15 36.59 0.12
C ARG A 12 34.37 36.92 -0.75
N HIS A 13 35.40 36.07 -0.72
CA HIS A 13 36.63 36.28 -1.46
C HIS A 13 36.39 36.26 -2.99
N ARG A 14 37.19 37.00 -3.76
CA ARG A 14 37.02 37.06 -5.23
C ARG A 14 37.25 35.69 -5.90
N ASP A 15 38.24 34.94 -5.43
CA ASP A 15 38.53 33.58 -5.90
C ASP A 15 37.47 32.56 -5.43
N PRO A 16 36.73 31.90 -6.34
CA PRO A 16 35.77 30.84 -6.00
C PRO A 16 36.37 29.65 -5.24
N ALA A 17 37.66 29.32 -5.45
CA ALA A 17 38.31 28.22 -4.73
C ALA A 17 38.42 28.53 -3.23
N VAL A 18 38.78 29.77 -2.89
CA VAL A 18 38.83 30.24 -1.50
C VAL A 18 37.43 30.25 -0.87
N ARG A 19 36.41 30.71 -1.62
CA ARG A 19 35.01 30.66 -1.15
C ARG A 19 34.56 29.23 -0.90
N ARG A 20 34.83 28.31 -1.83
CA ARG A 20 34.48 26.89 -1.71
C ARG A 20 35.12 26.26 -0.46
N ALA A 21 36.41 26.51 -0.23
CA ALA A 21 37.10 26.05 0.97
C ALA A 21 36.50 26.65 2.27
N ALA A 22 36.12 27.93 2.25
CA ALA A 22 35.48 28.56 3.40
C ALA A 22 34.09 27.96 3.68
N VAL A 23 33.28 27.75 2.65
CA VAL A 23 31.94 27.15 2.75
C VAL A 23 32.01 25.69 3.20
N ALA A 24 33.01 24.94 2.74
CA ALA A 24 33.24 23.56 3.17
C ALA A 24 33.49 23.45 4.68
N ASN A 25 34.06 24.49 5.28
CA ASN A 25 34.38 24.55 6.71
C ASN A 25 33.30 25.28 7.55
N LEU A 26 32.14 25.60 6.97
CA LEU A 26 31.04 26.17 7.74
C LEU A 26 30.46 25.13 8.70
N GLU A 27 30.40 25.51 9.97
CA GLU A 27 29.69 24.77 11.01
C GLU A 27 28.18 24.99 10.93
N SER A 28 27.41 24.11 11.57
CA SER A 28 25.93 24.13 11.56
C SER A 28 25.33 25.45 12.08
N HIS A 29 25.98 26.09 13.05
CA HIS A 29 25.52 27.37 13.59
C HIS A 29 25.69 28.56 12.62
N HIS A 30 26.41 28.37 11.51
CA HIS A 30 26.57 29.35 10.43
C HIS A 30 25.60 29.13 9.25
N GLU A 31 24.47 28.45 9.48
CA GLU A 31 23.51 28.12 8.42
C GLU A 31 23.00 29.35 7.65
N SER A 32 22.84 30.51 8.31
CA SER A 32 22.43 31.75 7.63
C SER A 32 23.42 32.19 6.55
N ILE A 33 24.71 31.95 6.76
CA ILE A 33 25.76 32.20 5.76
C ILE A 33 25.62 31.19 4.62
N ALA A 34 25.41 29.91 4.94
CA ALA A 34 25.20 28.87 3.93
C ALA A 34 23.97 29.17 3.04
N LEU A 35 22.85 29.59 3.63
CA LEU A 35 21.65 30.01 2.89
C LEU A 35 21.92 31.18 1.95
N LYS A 36 22.62 32.20 2.44
CA LYS A 36 22.98 33.36 1.63
C LYS A 36 23.87 32.97 0.45
N VAL A 37 24.90 32.18 0.69
CA VAL A 37 25.82 31.72 -0.36
C VAL A 37 25.08 30.82 -1.36
N ALA A 38 24.25 29.89 -0.91
CA ALA A 38 23.49 28.98 -1.76
C ALA A 38 22.56 29.71 -2.74
N THR A 39 22.02 30.87 -2.35
CA THR A 39 21.04 31.62 -3.15
C THR A 39 21.65 32.72 -4.01
N SER A 40 22.88 33.17 -3.73
CA SER A 40 23.43 34.38 -4.35
C SER A 40 24.89 34.31 -4.82
N ASP A 41 25.63 33.22 -4.55
CA ASP A 41 27.01 33.12 -5.06
C ASP A 41 27.02 33.01 -6.59
N ALA A 42 28.00 33.65 -7.24
CA ALA A 42 28.14 33.62 -8.69
C ALA A 42 28.52 32.23 -9.21
N ASP A 43 29.28 31.44 -8.43
CA ASP A 43 29.76 30.10 -8.83
C ASP A 43 28.75 29.02 -8.42
N ALA A 44 28.28 28.23 -9.40
CA ALA A 44 27.29 27.17 -9.17
C ALA A 44 27.80 26.06 -8.23
N GLY A 45 29.09 25.74 -8.27
CA GLY A 45 29.70 24.75 -7.38
C GLY A 45 29.75 25.23 -5.93
N VAL A 46 30.00 26.53 -5.71
CA VAL A 46 29.94 27.14 -4.37
C VAL A 46 28.49 27.18 -3.87
N ARG A 47 27.51 27.50 -4.73
CA ARG A 47 26.08 27.45 -4.36
C ARG A 47 25.63 26.06 -3.93
N SER A 48 25.96 25.03 -4.72
CA SER A 48 25.61 23.63 -4.43
C SER A 48 26.25 23.14 -3.12
N LEU A 49 27.53 23.46 -2.90
CA LEU A 49 28.21 23.15 -1.63
C LEU A 49 27.57 23.88 -0.44
N ALA A 50 27.18 25.13 -0.61
CA ALA A 50 26.50 25.87 0.46
C ALA A 50 25.11 25.28 0.77
N ALA A 51 24.36 24.85 -0.26
CA ALA A 51 23.07 24.17 -0.09
C ALA A 51 23.21 22.86 0.72
N SER A 52 24.31 22.11 0.52
CA SER A 52 24.59 20.90 1.30
C SER A 52 24.95 21.17 2.78
N ARG A 53 25.21 22.43 3.16
CA ARG A 53 25.44 22.85 4.55
C ARG A 53 24.16 23.28 5.28
N VAL A 54 23.04 23.48 4.59
CA VAL A 54 21.77 23.94 5.20
C VAL A 54 21.00 22.79 5.84
N VAL A 55 20.99 22.65 7.16
CA VAL A 55 20.44 21.47 7.83
C VAL A 55 18.99 21.68 8.28
N SER A 56 18.62 22.90 8.68
CA SER A 56 17.28 23.16 9.18
C SER A 56 16.22 22.97 8.08
N GLU A 57 15.05 22.50 8.46
CA GLU A 57 13.93 22.35 7.54
C GLU A 57 13.48 23.70 6.96
N ALA A 58 13.48 24.76 7.77
CA ALA A 58 13.13 26.11 7.33
C ALA A 58 14.11 26.58 6.23
N GLY A 59 15.41 26.38 6.44
CA GLY A 59 16.43 26.68 5.44
C GLY A 59 16.27 25.84 4.17
N LEU A 60 16.05 24.53 4.29
CA LEU A 60 15.84 23.65 3.14
C LEU A 60 14.58 24.06 2.35
N ARG A 61 13.49 24.46 3.01
CA ARG A 61 12.32 25.01 2.32
C ARG A 61 12.61 26.32 1.60
N ALA A 62 13.40 27.22 2.20
CA ALA A 62 13.81 28.45 1.54
C ALA A 62 14.59 28.16 0.23
N LEU A 63 15.43 27.12 0.22
CA LEU A 63 16.18 26.71 -0.96
C LEU A 63 15.32 26.10 -2.09
N LEU A 64 14.08 25.70 -1.82
CA LEU A 64 13.17 25.24 -2.89
C LEU A 64 12.77 26.36 -3.85
N GLY A 65 12.86 27.63 -3.43
CA GLY A 65 12.61 28.81 -4.27
C GLY A 65 13.86 29.38 -4.93
N ALA A 66 15.03 28.72 -4.81
CA ALA A 66 16.27 29.19 -5.42
C ALA A 66 16.20 29.10 -6.95
N GLN A 67 16.88 30.01 -7.67
CA GLN A 67 16.93 29.98 -9.14
C GLN A 67 17.77 28.83 -9.72
N ASP A 68 18.60 28.20 -8.88
CA ASP A 68 19.51 27.13 -9.30
C ASP A 68 18.89 25.74 -9.07
N ASP A 69 18.70 24.99 -10.15
CA ASP A 69 18.12 23.64 -10.12
C ASP A 69 18.94 22.66 -9.27
N ALA A 70 20.27 22.76 -9.25
CA ALA A 70 21.11 21.89 -8.43
C ALA A 70 20.89 22.15 -6.94
N VAL A 71 20.71 23.43 -6.56
CA VAL A 71 20.35 23.82 -5.19
C VAL A 71 18.96 23.31 -4.81
N GLN A 72 17.97 23.48 -5.69
CA GLN A 72 16.62 22.96 -5.45
C GLN A 72 16.63 21.43 -5.30
N ARG A 73 17.36 20.70 -6.16
CA ARG A 73 17.48 19.24 -6.07
C ARG A 73 18.11 18.80 -4.75
N ALA A 74 19.20 19.44 -4.33
CA ALA A 74 19.84 19.16 -3.05
C ALA A 74 18.87 19.40 -1.87
N ALA A 75 18.09 20.48 -1.92
CA ALA A 75 17.08 20.78 -0.91
C ALA A 75 15.97 19.72 -0.86
N ARG A 76 15.43 19.32 -2.02
CA ARG A 76 14.41 18.27 -2.13
C ARG A 76 14.91 16.93 -1.59
N GLN A 77 16.10 16.51 -1.96
CA GLN A 77 16.69 15.24 -1.50
C GLN A 77 16.83 15.21 0.03
N ARG A 78 17.28 16.32 0.62
CA ARG A 78 17.46 16.40 2.07
C ARG A 78 16.15 16.52 2.83
N LEU A 79 15.16 17.24 2.29
CA LEU A 79 13.81 17.24 2.83
C LEU A 79 13.17 15.85 2.77
N ALA A 80 13.38 15.11 1.67
CA ALA A 80 12.93 13.72 1.56
C ALA A 80 13.58 12.83 2.63
N GLY A 81 14.88 13.00 2.88
CA GLY A 81 15.58 12.29 3.96
C GLY A 81 15.06 12.61 5.38
N LYS A 82 14.35 13.73 5.56
CA LYS A 82 13.71 14.13 6.82
C LYS A 82 12.19 13.94 6.83
N ALA A 83 11.61 13.48 5.72
CA ALA A 83 10.17 13.51 5.52
C ALA A 83 9.44 12.65 6.56
N VAL A 84 9.95 11.47 6.88
CA VAL A 84 9.36 10.57 7.89
C VAL A 84 9.37 11.21 9.28
N GLU A 85 10.50 11.76 9.72
CA GLU A 85 10.62 12.43 11.02
C GLU A 85 9.64 13.61 11.16
N ILE A 86 9.56 14.45 10.13
CA ILE A 86 8.67 15.62 10.11
C ILE A 86 7.20 15.17 10.10
N CYS A 87 6.85 14.19 9.26
CA CYS A 87 5.48 13.68 9.20
C CYS A 87 5.06 12.99 10.50
N ALA A 88 5.99 12.29 11.18
CA ALA A 88 5.69 11.61 12.43
C ALA A 88 5.38 12.57 13.58
N SER A 89 5.91 13.79 13.55
CA SER A 89 5.83 14.74 14.67
C SER A 89 4.81 15.88 14.50
N ARG A 90 4.29 16.08 13.29
CA ARG A 90 3.46 17.25 12.94
C ARG A 90 2.04 16.90 12.52
N SER A 91 1.23 17.94 12.38
CA SER A 91 -0.13 17.79 11.88
C SER A 91 -0.15 17.41 10.39
N LEU A 92 -1.24 16.78 9.92
CA LEU A 92 -1.40 16.49 8.50
C LEU A 92 -1.31 17.75 7.63
N ALA A 93 -1.89 18.88 8.09
CA ALA A 93 -1.87 20.13 7.34
C ALA A 93 -0.44 20.62 7.03
N GLU A 94 0.48 20.46 7.99
CA GLU A 94 1.88 20.87 7.84
C GLU A 94 2.73 19.82 7.12
N ALA A 95 2.45 18.54 7.36
CA ALA A 95 3.23 17.42 6.85
C ALA A 95 2.84 16.97 5.43
N LYS A 96 1.62 17.31 4.97
CA LYS A 96 1.04 16.78 3.73
C LYS A 96 1.96 16.92 2.50
N PRO A 97 2.61 18.07 2.23
CA PRO A 97 3.49 18.18 1.06
C PRO A 97 4.68 17.20 1.10
N LEU A 98 5.19 16.89 2.29
CA LEU A 98 6.28 15.92 2.45
C LEU A 98 5.74 14.48 2.35
N LEU A 99 4.60 14.19 2.99
CA LEU A 99 3.94 12.89 2.91
C LEU A 99 3.60 12.51 1.46
N ASP A 100 3.12 13.48 0.67
CA ASP A 100 2.81 13.29 -0.75
C ASP A 100 4.07 12.91 -1.56
N GLY A 101 5.27 13.31 -1.12
CA GLY A 101 6.56 12.95 -1.72
C GLY A 101 7.14 11.60 -1.27
N ILE A 102 6.63 10.99 -0.18
CA ILE A 102 7.13 9.69 0.29
C ILE A 102 6.57 8.58 -0.60
N ALA A 103 7.43 7.92 -1.37
CA ALA A 103 7.08 6.75 -2.18
C ALA A 103 7.46 5.41 -1.52
N GLU A 104 8.41 5.43 -0.58
CA GLU A 104 8.94 4.22 0.01
C GLU A 104 7.93 3.58 0.98
N ARG A 105 7.61 2.31 0.73
CA ARG A 105 6.57 1.56 1.46
C ARG A 105 6.88 1.40 2.95
N SER A 106 8.13 1.09 3.29
CA SER A 106 8.64 1.00 4.68
C SER A 106 8.43 2.30 5.44
N SER A 107 8.78 3.44 4.82
CA SER A 107 8.57 4.78 5.35
C SER A 107 7.08 5.08 5.62
N LEU A 108 6.19 4.72 4.68
CA LEU A 108 4.74 4.86 4.90
C LEU A 108 4.24 3.98 6.05
N ALA A 109 4.68 2.71 6.13
CA ALA A 109 4.29 1.81 7.20
C ALA A 109 4.87 2.20 8.58
N GLU A 110 6.00 2.88 8.62
CA GLU A 110 6.50 3.53 9.82
C GLU A 110 5.53 4.63 10.28
N LEU A 111 5.16 5.55 9.38
CA LEU A 111 4.23 6.63 9.69
C LEU A 111 2.86 6.15 10.17
N VAL A 112 2.32 5.08 9.57
CA VAL A 112 1.07 4.46 10.04
C VAL A 112 1.16 4.05 11.51
N ARG A 113 2.33 3.61 11.98
CA ARG A 113 2.51 3.07 13.33
C ARG A 113 2.95 4.10 14.36
N SER A 114 3.75 5.09 13.96
CA SER A 114 4.42 6.00 14.89
C SER A 114 3.99 7.46 14.80
N ALA A 115 3.28 7.89 13.74
CA ALA A 115 2.92 9.30 13.62
C ALA A 115 1.96 9.73 14.74
N ARG A 116 2.26 10.89 15.34
CA ARG A 116 1.51 11.47 16.45
C ARG A 116 0.12 11.94 16.01
N ASP A 117 0.02 12.55 14.82
CA ASP A 117 -1.26 12.94 14.25
C ASP A 117 -1.92 11.74 13.57
N VAL A 118 -3.13 11.42 14.04
CA VAL A 118 -3.95 10.35 13.53
C VAL A 118 -4.28 10.53 12.04
N ALA A 119 -4.49 11.75 11.58
CA ALA A 119 -4.75 12.05 10.17
C ALA A 119 -3.53 11.77 9.28
N VAL A 120 -2.30 11.93 9.81
CA VAL A 120 -1.08 11.50 9.10
C VAL A 120 -1.04 9.97 8.99
N ARG A 121 -1.36 9.25 10.08
CA ARG A 121 -1.43 7.77 10.04
C ARG A 121 -2.43 7.29 8.98
N ASP A 122 -3.62 7.89 8.94
CA ASP A 122 -4.65 7.56 7.95
C ASP A 122 -4.20 7.82 6.50
N ALA A 123 -3.61 8.99 6.25
CA ALA A 123 -3.16 9.37 4.93
C ALA A 123 -2.00 8.49 4.45
N ALA A 124 -1.05 8.17 5.32
CA ALA A 124 0.03 7.22 5.03
C ALA A 124 -0.53 5.81 4.71
N PHE A 125 -1.51 5.34 5.48
CA PHE A 125 -2.16 4.05 5.24
C PHE A 125 -2.93 4.03 3.91
N ALA A 126 -3.68 5.10 3.61
CA ALA A 126 -4.40 5.23 2.34
C ALA A 126 -3.44 5.17 1.15
N LYS A 127 -2.30 5.88 1.23
CA LYS A 127 -1.28 5.85 0.20
C LYS A 127 -0.64 4.47 0.04
N LEU A 128 -0.42 3.76 1.16
CA LEU A 128 0.05 2.39 1.14
C LEU A 128 -0.94 1.45 0.43
N CYS A 129 -2.24 1.56 0.71
CA CYS A 129 -3.26 0.70 0.10
C CYS A 129 -3.57 1.04 -1.36
N ALA A 130 -3.26 2.26 -1.82
CA ALA A 130 -3.42 2.65 -3.21
C ALA A 130 -2.40 1.95 -4.14
N ASP A 131 -1.31 1.43 -3.58
CA ASP A 131 -0.33 0.64 -4.32
C ASP A 131 -0.85 -0.80 -4.50
N PRO A 132 -1.12 -1.27 -5.73
CA PRO A 132 -1.62 -2.62 -5.97
C PRO A 132 -0.63 -3.71 -5.56
N GLU A 133 0.65 -3.37 -5.42
CA GLU A 133 1.71 -4.27 -4.95
C GLU A 133 2.02 -4.09 -3.45
N ALA A 134 1.12 -3.45 -2.68
CA ALA A 134 1.27 -3.30 -1.25
C ALA A 134 1.61 -4.65 -0.60
N SER A 135 2.74 -4.70 0.09
CA SER A 135 3.22 -5.94 0.70
C SER A 135 2.21 -6.44 1.73
N GLN A 136 1.61 -7.60 1.45
CA GLN A 136 0.66 -8.23 2.38
C GLN A 136 1.27 -8.48 3.76
N ALA A 137 2.59 -8.73 3.82
CA ALA A 137 3.31 -8.88 5.08
C ALA A 137 3.30 -7.58 5.90
N MET A 138 3.36 -6.43 5.23
CA MET A 138 3.31 -5.12 5.87
C MET A 138 1.91 -4.78 6.36
N LEU A 139 0.86 -5.13 5.59
CA LEU A 139 -0.53 -5.02 6.03
C LEU A 139 -0.80 -5.90 7.26
N ALA A 140 -0.28 -7.12 7.27
CA ALA A 140 -0.36 -8.02 8.43
C ALA A 140 0.35 -7.42 9.65
N GLN A 141 1.54 -6.85 9.47
CA GLN A 141 2.28 -6.20 10.55
C GLN A 141 1.54 -4.99 11.11
N ILE A 142 0.94 -4.16 10.24
CA ILE A 142 0.09 -3.03 10.67
C ILE A 142 -1.08 -3.55 11.50
N ALA A 143 -1.82 -4.55 11.03
CA ALA A 143 -2.94 -5.13 11.77
C ALA A 143 -2.52 -5.74 13.12
N ILE A 144 -1.33 -6.35 13.19
CA ILE A 144 -0.79 -6.91 14.45
C ILE A 144 -0.47 -5.81 15.46
N GLN A 145 0.09 -4.69 15.00
CA GLN A 145 0.60 -3.61 15.86
C GLN A 145 -0.44 -2.51 16.15
N ASP A 146 -1.57 -2.51 15.44
CA ASP A 146 -2.65 -1.53 15.58
C ASP A 146 -3.34 -1.62 16.96
N ALA A 147 -2.86 -0.78 17.88
CA ALA A 147 -3.37 -0.71 19.23
C ALA A 147 -4.78 -0.10 19.31
N ASP A 148 -5.12 0.77 18.36
CA ASP A 148 -6.37 1.54 18.37
C ASP A 148 -7.48 0.86 17.54
N GLY A 149 -7.15 -0.18 16.75
CA GLY A 149 -8.08 -0.95 15.92
C GLY A 149 -8.54 -0.23 14.65
N ARG A 150 -7.92 0.92 14.33
CA ARG A 150 -8.30 1.82 13.25
C ARG A 150 -7.98 1.29 11.86
N PHE A 151 -6.91 0.52 11.74
CA PHE A 151 -6.40 -0.01 10.47
C PHE A 151 -6.81 -1.46 10.24
N VAL A 152 -7.11 -2.22 11.30
CA VAL A 152 -7.54 -3.62 11.22
C VAL A 152 -8.63 -3.85 10.19
N ALA A 153 -9.75 -3.11 10.28
CA ALA A 153 -10.90 -3.28 9.40
C ALA A 153 -10.60 -3.01 7.91
N ARG A 154 -9.53 -2.26 7.63
CA ARG A 154 -9.09 -1.92 6.26
C ARG A 154 -7.95 -2.82 5.79
N ALA A 155 -7.08 -3.27 6.69
CA ALA A 155 -5.91 -4.08 6.37
C ALA A 155 -6.26 -5.56 6.18
N VAL A 156 -7.05 -6.15 7.08
CA VAL A 156 -7.36 -7.60 7.07
C VAL A 156 -8.05 -8.05 5.78
N PRO A 157 -9.05 -7.33 5.23
CA PRO A 157 -9.72 -7.75 3.99
C PRO A 157 -8.76 -7.86 2.79
N LEU A 158 -7.69 -7.06 2.78
CA LEU A 158 -6.69 -7.00 1.72
C LEU A 158 -5.64 -8.12 1.80
N ILE A 159 -5.58 -8.85 2.91
CA ILE A 159 -4.65 -9.98 3.08
C ILE A 159 -5.30 -11.23 2.46
N THR A 160 -4.66 -11.80 1.45
CA THR A 160 -5.13 -13.01 0.76
C THR A 160 -4.26 -14.23 1.04
N ARG A 161 -3.14 -14.08 1.78
CA ARG A 161 -2.30 -15.20 2.21
C ARG A 161 -2.77 -15.74 3.56
N HIS A 162 -3.26 -16.98 3.57
CA HIS A 162 -3.72 -17.67 4.78
C HIS A 162 -2.67 -17.67 5.91
N ALA A 163 -1.38 -17.86 5.59
CA ALA A 163 -0.30 -17.84 6.59
C ALA A 163 -0.19 -16.50 7.33
N LEU A 164 -0.39 -15.38 6.62
CA LEU A 164 -0.34 -14.04 7.21
C LEU A 164 -1.57 -13.76 8.07
N LEU A 165 -2.77 -14.18 7.64
CA LEU A 165 -3.99 -14.08 8.46
C LEU A 165 -3.88 -14.91 9.75
N LYS A 166 -3.29 -16.10 9.66
CA LYS A 166 -3.00 -16.94 10.84
C LYS A 166 -2.08 -16.22 11.83
N ASP A 167 -1.09 -15.49 11.33
CA ASP A 167 -0.20 -14.68 12.15
C ASP A 167 -0.94 -13.51 12.82
N VAL A 168 -1.81 -12.80 12.10
CA VAL A 168 -2.66 -11.75 12.69
C VAL A 168 -3.57 -12.34 13.77
N ALA A 169 -4.25 -13.46 13.50
CA ALA A 169 -5.14 -14.13 14.45
C ALA A 169 -4.43 -14.56 15.76
N LYS A 170 -3.13 -14.84 15.71
CA LYS A 170 -2.34 -15.26 16.86
C LYS A 170 -1.64 -14.12 17.59
N LYS A 171 -1.12 -13.15 16.85
CA LYS A 171 -0.15 -12.15 17.35
C LYS A 171 -0.76 -10.76 17.56
N ALA A 172 -1.93 -10.47 16.98
CA ALA A 172 -2.51 -9.15 17.09
C ALA A 172 -2.88 -8.83 18.54
N LYS A 173 -2.59 -7.59 18.95
CA LYS A 173 -2.80 -7.12 20.33
C LYS A 173 -4.27 -7.08 20.72
N ARG A 174 -5.15 -6.76 19.76
CA ARG A 174 -6.57 -6.59 19.99
C ARG A 174 -7.37 -7.85 19.63
N GLU A 175 -8.48 -8.06 20.31
CA GLU A 175 -9.38 -9.18 20.04
C GLU A 175 -10.14 -9.04 18.72
N ASP A 176 -10.60 -7.83 18.39
CA ASP A 176 -11.27 -7.53 17.11
C ASP A 176 -10.41 -7.88 15.90
N ALA A 177 -9.10 -7.59 15.95
CA ALA A 177 -8.13 -7.95 14.93
C ALA A 177 -8.00 -9.48 14.78
N ARG A 178 -7.97 -10.20 15.90
CA ARG A 178 -7.86 -11.65 15.89
C ARG A 178 -9.14 -12.31 15.34
N ALA A 179 -10.30 -11.79 15.73
CA ALA A 179 -11.60 -12.23 15.24
C ALA A 179 -11.75 -11.98 13.73
N SER A 180 -11.46 -10.76 13.26
CA SER A 180 -11.54 -10.38 11.85
C SER A 180 -10.62 -11.25 10.97
N ALA A 181 -9.40 -11.54 11.42
CA ALA A 181 -8.50 -12.43 10.69
C ALA A 181 -9.02 -13.88 10.62
N THR A 182 -9.66 -14.36 11.69
CA THR A 182 -10.26 -15.70 11.75
C THR A 182 -11.46 -15.82 10.81
N GLU A 183 -12.33 -14.81 10.80
CA GLU A 183 -13.45 -14.71 9.88
C GLU A 183 -12.98 -14.67 8.43
N ARG A 184 -11.96 -13.87 8.12
CA ARG A 184 -11.39 -13.81 6.77
C ARG A 184 -10.83 -15.16 6.31
N MET A 185 -10.14 -15.91 7.20
CA MET A 185 -9.67 -17.26 6.88
C MET A 185 -10.82 -18.24 6.63
N ARG A 186 -11.91 -18.16 7.40
CA ARG A 186 -13.11 -18.97 7.18
C ARG A 186 -13.74 -18.66 5.83
N ALA A 187 -13.98 -17.38 5.53
CA ALA A 187 -14.51 -16.94 4.24
C ALA A 187 -13.64 -17.41 3.07
N MET A 188 -12.30 -17.40 3.22
CA MET A 188 -11.39 -17.93 2.21
C MET A 188 -11.51 -19.45 2.02
N ARG A 189 -11.71 -20.21 3.09
CA ARG A 189 -11.96 -21.65 3.00
C ARG A 189 -13.33 -21.92 2.36
N ASP A 190 -14.37 -21.23 2.82
CA ASP A 190 -15.72 -21.40 2.29
C ASP A 190 -15.77 -21.05 0.79
N GLU A 191 -15.00 -20.06 0.33
CA GLU A 191 -14.84 -19.75 -1.09
C GLU A 191 -14.09 -20.85 -1.85
N ALA A 192 -13.06 -21.45 -1.25
CA ALA A 192 -12.30 -22.55 -1.86
C ALA A 192 -13.09 -23.88 -1.91
N ASP A 193 -14.01 -24.09 -0.96
CA ASP A 193 -14.86 -25.28 -0.87
C ASP A 193 -16.08 -25.20 -1.80
N LYS A 194 -16.40 -24.01 -2.36
CA LYS A 194 -17.46 -23.87 -3.36
C LYS A 194 -17.10 -24.71 -4.60
N PRO A 195 -18.01 -25.58 -5.08
CA PRO A 195 -17.75 -26.35 -6.27
C PRO A 195 -17.56 -25.40 -7.45
N THR A 196 -16.47 -25.61 -8.18
CA THR A 196 -16.17 -24.93 -9.45
C THR A 196 -17.27 -25.23 -10.48
N ASP A 197 -17.45 -24.38 -11.48
CA ASP A 197 -18.44 -24.62 -12.53
C ASP A 197 -18.22 -25.95 -13.25
N ALA A 198 -16.96 -26.36 -13.43
CA ALA A 198 -16.63 -27.68 -13.99
C ALA A 198 -17.12 -28.83 -13.10
N GLN A 199 -16.95 -28.74 -11.77
CA GLN A 199 -17.48 -29.73 -10.84
C GLN A 199 -19.01 -29.73 -10.83
N ARG A 200 -19.66 -28.56 -10.90
CA ARG A 200 -21.11 -28.44 -11.00
C ARG A 200 -21.64 -29.08 -12.28
N ARG A 201 -20.98 -28.87 -13.42
CA ARG A 201 -21.33 -29.52 -14.71
C ARG A 201 -21.23 -31.04 -14.61
N ARG A 202 -20.15 -31.56 -14.04
CA ARG A 202 -19.97 -33.02 -13.86
C ARG A 202 -21.05 -33.62 -12.97
N GLU A 203 -21.36 -32.95 -11.86
CA GLU A 203 -22.41 -33.41 -10.96
C GLU A 203 -23.80 -33.34 -11.61
N ARG A 204 -24.09 -32.28 -12.38
CA ARG A 204 -25.33 -32.17 -13.17
C ARG A 204 -25.44 -33.30 -14.20
N ALA A 205 -24.38 -33.55 -14.97
CA ALA A 205 -24.35 -34.61 -15.96
C ALA A 205 -24.55 -36.00 -15.34
N ARG A 206 -23.91 -36.27 -14.19
CA ARG A 206 -24.09 -37.52 -13.43
C ARG A 206 -25.56 -37.71 -13.03
N ARG A 207 -26.18 -36.69 -12.41
CA ARG A 207 -27.58 -36.74 -11.98
C ARG A 207 -28.54 -36.91 -13.16
N LEU A 208 -28.34 -36.18 -14.26
CA LEU A 208 -29.17 -36.32 -15.45
C LEU A 208 -29.03 -37.72 -16.07
N GLY A 209 -27.81 -38.30 -16.07
CA GLY A 209 -27.56 -39.67 -16.49
C GLY A 209 -28.35 -40.69 -15.66
N GLU A 210 -28.30 -40.59 -14.32
CA GLU A 210 -29.06 -41.48 -13.42
C GLU A 210 -30.58 -41.38 -13.64
N ILE A 211 -31.10 -40.17 -13.92
CA ILE A 211 -32.53 -39.96 -14.23
C ILE A 211 -32.87 -40.55 -15.60
N ALA A 212 -32.01 -40.37 -16.60
CA ALA A 212 -32.18 -40.93 -17.93
C ALA A 212 -32.18 -42.46 -17.92
N ASP A 213 -31.26 -43.09 -17.17
CA ASP A 213 -31.21 -44.55 -17.00
C ASP A 213 -32.47 -45.10 -16.34
N ARG A 214 -32.99 -44.39 -15.32
CA ARG A 214 -34.26 -44.75 -14.68
C ARG A 214 -35.44 -44.61 -15.64
N ALA A 215 -35.50 -43.53 -16.42
CA ALA A 215 -36.53 -43.31 -17.42
C ALA A 215 -36.49 -44.40 -18.51
N ALA A 216 -35.29 -44.74 -19.01
CA ALA A 216 -35.09 -45.80 -19.98
C ALA A 216 -35.51 -47.17 -19.43
N SER A 217 -35.18 -47.47 -18.17
CA SER A 217 -35.59 -48.71 -17.51
C SER A 217 -37.11 -48.85 -17.38
N LEU A 218 -37.82 -47.76 -17.08
CA LEU A 218 -39.28 -47.74 -17.03
C LEU A 218 -39.92 -47.84 -18.41
N ALA A 219 -39.33 -47.20 -19.43
CA ALA A 219 -39.80 -47.29 -20.80
C ALA A 219 -39.64 -48.70 -21.38
N ALA A 220 -38.60 -49.44 -20.95
CA ALA A 220 -38.37 -50.82 -21.33
C ALA A 220 -39.23 -51.83 -20.54
N ALA A 221 -39.85 -51.42 -19.43
CA ALA A 221 -40.69 -52.30 -18.62
C ALA A 221 -42.05 -52.51 -19.30
N SER A 222 -42.52 -53.76 -19.35
CA SER A 222 -43.85 -54.12 -19.89
C SER A 222 -45.02 -53.76 -18.95
N ASP A 223 -44.90 -52.68 -18.15
CA ASP A 223 -45.92 -52.20 -17.22
C ASP A 223 -46.22 -50.70 -17.48
N PRO A 224 -47.15 -50.41 -18.40
CA PRO A 224 -47.45 -49.04 -18.80
C PRO A 224 -48.15 -48.24 -17.69
N GLU A 225 -48.90 -48.89 -16.80
CA GLU A 225 -49.55 -48.20 -15.68
C GLU A 225 -48.53 -47.70 -14.66
N ARG A 226 -47.51 -48.52 -14.36
CA ARG A 226 -46.41 -48.10 -13.50
C ARG A 226 -45.61 -46.97 -14.13
N ALA A 227 -45.31 -47.06 -15.42
CA ALA A 227 -44.62 -45.98 -16.13
C ALA A 227 -45.39 -44.66 -16.05
N ALA A 228 -46.72 -44.69 -16.28
CA ALA A 228 -47.57 -43.52 -16.16
C ALA A 228 -47.60 -42.92 -14.74
N ARG A 229 -47.57 -43.76 -13.69
CA ARG A 229 -47.50 -43.31 -12.29
C ARG A 229 -46.15 -42.70 -11.92
N GLU A 230 -45.04 -43.23 -12.44
CA GLU A 230 -43.68 -42.75 -12.09
C GLU A 230 -43.19 -41.58 -12.95
N PHE A 231 -43.76 -41.38 -14.15
CA PHE A 231 -43.33 -40.35 -15.09
C PHE A 231 -43.36 -38.90 -14.54
N PRO A 232 -44.40 -38.45 -13.80
CA PRO A 232 -44.43 -37.12 -13.21
C PRO A 232 -43.29 -36.89 -12.22
N THR A 233 -42.93 -37.92 -11.44
CA THR A 233 -41.81 -37.85 -10.49
C THR A 233 -40.48 -37.70 -11.23
N ILE A 234 -40.28 -38.43 -12.33
CA ILE A 234 -39.06 -38.34 -13.14
C ILE A 234 -38.92 -36.97 -13.78
N THR A 235 -40.01 -36.42 -14.33
CA THR A 235 -40.01 -35.08 -14.94
C THR A 235 -39.80 -33.97 -13.91
N ALA A 236 -40.34 -34.11 -12.70
CA ALA A 236 -40.07 -33.19 -11.60
C ALA A 236 -38.57 -33.19 -11.20
N VAL A 237 -38.00 -34.37 -10.95
CA VAL A 237 -36.58 -34.50 -10.55
C VAL A 237 -35.64 -34.07 -11.68
N TRP A 238 -35.98 -34.33 -12.94
CA TRP A 238 -35.25 -33.80 -14.10
C TRP A 238 -35.24 -32.28 -14.11
N SER A 239 -36.40 -31.66 -13.93
CA SER A 239 -36.53 -30.19 -13.91
C SER A 239 -35.76 -29.56 -12.74
N GLU A 240 -35.81 -30.17 -11.56
CA GLU A 240 -35.00 -29.76 -10.40
C GLU A 240 -33.50 -29.86 -10.67
N ALA A 241 -33.05 -30.94 -11.33
CA ALA A 241 -31.64 -31.11 -11.68
C ALA A 241 -31.14 -30.06 -12.69
N LEU A 242 -31.99 -29.63 -13.64
CA LEU A 242 -31.69 -28.52 -14.54
C LEU A 242 -31.70 -27.16 -13.82
N ALA A 243 -32.61 -26.97 -12.86
CA ALA A 243 -32.77 -25.72 -12.12
C ALA A 243 -31.72 -25.51 -11.01
N ALA A 244 -31.04 -26.57 -10.55
CA ALA A 244 -30.08 -26.50 -9.44
C ALA A 244 -28.89 -25.54 -9.69
N TRP A 245 -28.54 -25.28 -10.95
CA TRP A 245 -27.46 -24.35 -11.32
C TRP A 245 -27.83 -23.54 -12.58
N PRO A 246 -28.63 -22.47 -12.43
CA PRO A 246 -29.04 -21.65 -13.56
C PRO A 246 -27.81 -20.93 -14.16
N GLY A 247 -27.67 -20.97 -15.49
CA GLY A 247 -26.59 -20.27 -16.21
C GLY A 247 -25.31 -21.09 -16.46
N LEU A 248 -25.30 -22.40 -16.18
CA LEU A 248 -24.28 -23.28 -16.75
C LEU A 248 -24.61 -23.54 -18.23
N ASP A 249 -24.08 -22.72 -19.14
CA ASP A 249 -24.17 -22.96 -20.58
C ASP A 249 -23.61 -24.36 -20.91
N GLU A 250 -24.38 -25.12 -21.68
CA GLU A 250 -24.04 -26.47 -22.12
C GLU A 250 -23.01 -26.44 -23.27
N ASP A 251 -22.84 -25.30 -23.93
CA ASP A 251 -22.07 -25.15 -25.18
C ASP A 251 -20.63 -24.62 -25.02
N ALA A 252 -20.11 -24.48 -23.80
CA ALA A 252 -18.77 -23.92 -23.55
C ALA A 252 -17.66 -24.96 -23.29
N ALA A 253 -17.79 -26.18 -23.84
CA ALA A 253 -16.79 -27.25 -23.75
C ALA A 253 -16.05 -27.45 -25.07
#